data_AF-W2GX35-F1
#
_entry.id   AF-W2GX35-F1
#
_cell.length_a   1.000
_cell.length_b   1.000
_cell.length_c   1.000
_cell.angle_alpha   90.00
_cell.angle_beta   90.00
_cell.angle_gamma   90.00
#
_symmetry.space_group_name_H-M   'P 1'
#
loop_
_entity.id
_entity.type
_entity.pdbx_description
1 polymer ?
#
loop_
_entity_poly.entity_id
_entity_poly.type
_entity_poly.pdbx_seq_one_letter_code
_entity_poly.pdbx_strand_id
1 'polypeptide(L)'
;MGMARMVAKRCDCCRSMNLESSNLMFAIDYTTANLTCAEHSFDGKCLHSIDPSGEILNPYQEALTRLGRVLVEFDDDRSIQVSGFGDAKTPENAVFSFTPENPMAGCKSFNEIWQRYHDLTPTIELGEKSANLGPVIRHATAVAREVTGFHMLIILLSSHLANEHLVEAAQAIVDASKFPLCRWTNLMVLMMPRMLNLLLLVTSDYRDRDGRRSLGQYEGAG
;
A
#
# COMPACT_ATOMS: atom_id res chain seq x y z
N MET A 1 -2.74 -0.43 22.31
CA MET A 1 -1.32 -0.62 22.67
C MET A 1 -0.56 -1.68 21.83
N GLY A 2 -1.24 -2.59 21.11
CA GLY A 2 -0.58 -3.66 20.32
C GLY A 2 0.00 -3.24 18.96
N MET A 3 -0.65 -2.36 18.22
CA MET A 3 -0.25 -2.01 16.84
C MET A 3 1.04 -1.16 16.80
N ALA A 4 1.14 -0.16 17.68
CA ALA A 4 2.37 0.61 17.87
C ALA A 4 3.53 -0.28 18.33
N ARG A 5 3.29 -1.30 19.17
CA ARG A 5 4.33 -2.25 19.58
C ARG A 5 4.71 -3.27 18.50
N MET A 6 3.82 -3.60 17.57
CA MET A 6 4.12 -4.56 16.50
C MET A 6 4.90 -3.91 15.35
N VAL A 7 4.63 -2.64 15.06
CA VAL A 7 5.49 -1.85 14.16
C VAL A 7 6.77 -1.39 14.91
N ALA A 8 6.69 -0.94 16.17
CA ALA A 8 7.85 -0.49 16.93
C ALA A 8 8.80 -1.59 17.43
N LYS A 9 8.34 -2.80 17.78
CA LYS A 9 9.26 -3.93 18.05
C LYS A 9 10.00 -4.37 16.79
N ARG A 10 9.51 -3.97 15.62
CA ARG A 10 10.17 -4.17 14.33
C ARG A 10 10.96 -2.95 13.89
N CYS A 11 10.74 -1.75 14.46
CA CYS A 11 11.53 -0.54 14.18
C CYS A 11 13.04 -0.72 14.43
N ASP A 12 13.46 -1.52 15.41
CA ASP A 12 14.90 -1.83 15.60
C ASP A 12 15.43 -2.75 14.49
N CYS A 13 14.62 -3.69 14.01
CA CYS A 13 14.94 -4.53 12.85
C CYS A 13 14.83 -3.73 11.53
N CYS A 14 13.97 -2.73 11.49
CA CYS A 14 13.79 -1.84 10.35
C CYS A 14 14.98 -0.89 10.20
N ARG A 15 15.51 -0.37 11.31
CA ARG A 15 16.79 0.35 11.35
C ARG A 15 17.94 -0.52 10.82
N SER A 16 17.96 -1.82 11.15
CA SER A 16 18.96 -2.76 10.61
C SER A 16 18.78 -3.11 9.11
N MET A 17 17.68 -2.68 8.47
CA MET A 17 17.35 -2.97 7.06
C MET A 17 17.52 -1.76 6.12
N ASN A 18 18.20 -0.68 6.54
CA ASN A 18 18.33 0.56 5.76
C ASN A 18 16.97 1.20 5.37
N LEU A 19 15.93 1.02 6.20
CA LEU A 19 14.62 1.63 5.95
C LEU A 19 14.60 3.16 6.09
N GLU A 20 15.71 3.78 6.49
CA GLU A 20 15.84 5.22 6.72
C GLU A 20 15.49 6.09 5.50
N SER A 21 15.43 5.50 4.29
CA SER A 21 15.02 6.17 3.05
C SER A 21 14.15 5.27 2.18
N SER A 22 12.82 5.38 2.29
CA SER A 22 11.89 4.53 1.54
C SER A 22 10.90 5.36 0.71
N ASN A 23 10.74 4.98 -0.55
CA ASN A 23 9.66 5.47 -1.40
C ASN A 23 8.39 4.69 -1.06
N LEU A 24 7.34 5.40 -0.64
CA LEU A 24 6.10 4.79 -0.19
C LEU A 24 5.08 4.70 -1.34
N MET A 25 4.38 3.57 -1.43
CA MET A 25 3.27 3.36 -2.36
C MET A 25 2.07 2.79 -1.62
N PHE A 26 0.89 3.37 -1.86
CA PHE A 26 -0.39 2.90 -1.33
C PHE A 26 -1.30 2.41 -2.45
N ALA A 27 -2.01 1.32 -2.19
CA ALA A 27 -3.07 0.82 -3.03
C ALA A 27 -4.34 0.59 -2.20
N ILE A 28 -5.44 1.21 -2.61
CA ILE A 28 -6.71 1.22 -1.88
C ILE A 28 -7.76 0.44 -2.68
N ASP A 29 -8.35 -0.56 -2.05
CA ASP A 29 -9.37 -1.46 -2.61
C ASP A 29 -10.75 -0.79 -2.67
N TYR A 30 -11.28 -0.58 -3.89
CA TYR A 30 -12.60 -0.02 -4.16
C TYR A 30 -13.59 -1.07 -4.70
N THR A 31 -13.45 -2.34 -4.32
CA THR A 31 -14.43 -3.38 -4.68
C THR A 31 -15.69 -3.33 -3.81
N THR A 32 -16.78 -3.95 -4.27
CA THR A 32 -18.04 -4.09 -3.51
C THR A 32 -17.91 -4.94 -2.25
N ALA A 33 -16.79 -5.63 -2.03
CA ALA A 33 -16.49 -6.28 -0.75
C ALA A 33 -16.53 -5.29 0.43
N ASN A 34 -16.27 -3.99 0.17
CA ASN A 34 -16.43 -2.90 1.13
C ASN A 34 -17.88 -2.67 1.60
N LEU A 35 -18.88 -3.17 0.88
CA LEU A 35 -20.29 -3.16 1.29
C LEU A 35 -20.63 -4.41 2.11
N THR A 36 -20.20 -5.58 1.65
CA THR A 36 -20.57 -6.86 2.27
C THR A 36 -19.82 -7.11 3.58
N CYS A 37 -18.54 -6.73 3.68
CA CYS A 37 -17.79 -6.81 4.93
C CYS A 37 -18.34 -5.86 6.02
N ALA A 38 -19.06 -4.82 5.61
CA ALA A 38 -19.75 -3.93 6.54
C ALA A 38 -21.04 -4.52 7.12
N GLU A 39 -21.65 -5.56 6.55
CA GLU A 39 -22.88 -6.14 7.12
C GLU A 39 -22.71 -6.61 8.57
N HIS A 40 -21.46 -6.88 8.98
CA HIS A 40 -21.11 -7.26 10.34
C HIS A 40 -20.10 -6.31 11.02
N SER A 41 -19.80 -5.16 10.42
CA SER A 41 -18.83 -4.19 10.94
C SER A 41 -19.18 -2.74 10.53
N PHE A 42 -18.67 -1.73 11.23
CA PHE A 42 -18.94 -0.32 10.90
C PHE A 42 -20.45 0.05 10.75
N ASP A 43 -21.30 -0.51 11.61
CA ASP A 43 -22.75 -0.27 11.64
C ASP A 43 -23.50 -0.54 10.31
N GLY A 44 -23.03 -1.50 9.50
CA GLY A 44 -23.67 -1.79 8.22
C GLY A 44 -23.37 -0.79 7.12
N LYS A 45 -22.54 0.23 7.39
CA LYS A 45 -22.16 1.27 6.43
C LYS A 45 -20.94 0.81 5.63
N CYS A 46 -20.89 1.16 4.35
CA CYS A 46 -19.71 0.92 3.52
C CYS A 46 -18.41 1.31 4.26
N LEU A 47 -17.36 0.49 4.17
CA LEU A 47 -16.07 0.78 4.81
C LEU A 47 -15.39 2.05 4.24
N HIS A 48 -15.87 2.57 3.11
CA HIS A 48 -15.48 3.85 2.54
C HIS A 48 -16.39 5.03 2.90
N SER A 49 -17.49 4.82 3.64
CA SER A 49 -18.42 5.90 3.98
C SER A 49 -17.70 6.99 4.78
N ILE A 50 -17.69 8.21 4.25
CA ILE A 50 -17.14 9.38 4.95
C ILE A 50 -18.26 10.01 5.76
N ASP A 51 -18.05 10.13 7.07
CA ASP A 51 -18.97 10.82 7.96
C ASP A 51 -18.89 12.34 7.73
N PRO A 52 -19.99 13.01 7.33
CA PRO A 52 -20.00 14.46 7.11
C PRO A 52 -19.66 15.28 8.36
N SER A 53 -19.88 14.73 9.55
CA SER A 53 -19.54 15.41 10.81
C SER A 53 -18.04 15.37 11.14
N GLY A 54 -17.32 14.39 10.55
CA GLY A 54 -15.92 14.11 10.86
C GLY A 54 -15.68 13.47 12.23
N GLU A 55 -16.73 13.16 13.00
CA GLU A 55 -16.63 12.52 14.31
C GLU A 55 -16.27 11.04 14.22
N ILE A 56 -16.76 10.36 13.18
CA ILE A 56 -16.52 8.94 12.95
C ILE A 56 -15.61 8.75 11.73
N LEU A 57 -14.43 8.17 11.96
CA LEU A 57 -13.54 7.74 10.89
C LEU A 57 -13.92 6.34 10.42
N ASN A 58 -14.00 6.17 9.11
CA ASN A 58 -14.09 4.84 8.52
C ASN A 58 -12.75 4.08 8.63
N PRO A 59 -12.76 2.77 8.40
CA PRO A 59 -11.57 1.95 8.61
C PRO A 59 -10.35 2.36 7.77
N TYR A 60 -10.56 2.84 6.54
CA TYR A 60 -9.46 3.31 5.68
C TYR A 60 -8.88 4.62 6.22
N GLN A 61 -9.73 5.56 6.65
CA GLN A 61 -9.31 6.78 7.35
C GLN A 61 -8.49 6.42 8.61
N GLU A 62 -8.98 5.49 9.45
CA GLU A 62 -8.22 5.04 10.61
C GLU A 62 -6.85 4.44 10.22
N ALA A 63 -6.81 3.59 9.19
CA ALA A 63 -5.57 2.98 8.72
C ALA A 63 -4.59 4.04 8.21
N LEU A 64 -5.01 4.95 7.33
CA LEU A 64 -4.19 6.02 6.78
C LEU A 64 -3.64 6.94 7.88
N THR A 65 -4.46 7.30 8.87
CA THR A 65 -4.03 8.12 10.02
C THR A 65 -2.95 7.42 10.83
N ARG A 66 -3.16 6.14 11.14
CA ARG A 66 -2.23 5.37 11.98
C ARG A 66 -0.93 5.06 11.24
N LEU A 67 -1.03 4.70 9.97
CA LEU A 67 0.12 4.46 9.10
C LEU A 67 0.92 5.75 8.91
N GLY A 68 0.27 6.89 8.66
CA GLY A 68 0.95 8.17 8.54
C GLY A 68 1.76 8.56 9.77
N ARG A 69 1.24 8.30 10.98
CA ARG A 69 2.01 8.56 12.22
C ARG A 69 3.26 7.71 12.37
N VAL A 70 3.28 6.53 11.76
CA VAL A 70 4.37 5.56 11.90
C VAL A 70 5.35 5.64 10.73
N LEU A 71 4.84 5.89 9.53
CA LEU A 71 5.60 5.86 8.28
C LEU A 71 6.18 7.22 7.88
N VAL A 72 5.72 8.33 8.49
CA VAL A 72 6.26 9.67 8.24
C VAL A 72 7.75 9.77 8.54
N GLU A 73 8.29 8.95 9.45
CA GLU A 73 9.72 8.92 9.77
C GLU A 73 10.58 8.22 8.69
N PHE A 74 9.95 7.56 7.71
CA PHE A 74 10.61 6.79 6.66
C PHE A 74 10.41 7.38 5.25
N ASP A 75 9.62 8.46 5.13
CA ASP A 75 9.29 9.14 3.87
C ASP A 75 10.37 10.18 3.53
N ASP A 76 11.26 9.82 2.61
CA ASP A 76 12.48 10.58 2.33
C ASP A 76 12.37 11.53 1.13
N ASP A 77 11.53 11.21 0.16
CA ASP A 77 11.39 11.93 -1.11
C ASP A 77 10.14 12.82 -1.18
N ARG A 78 9.25 12.72 -0.17
CA ARG A 78 7.95 13.39 -0.09
C ARG A 78 7.12 13.15 -1.36
N SER A 79 7.18 11.96 -1.94
CA SER A 79 6.47 11.64 -3.19
C SER A 79 5.80 10.27 -3.08
N ILE A 80 4.71 10.24 -2.32
CA ILE A 80 3.99 9.01 -1.98
C ILE A 80 3.02 8.67 -3.12
N GLN A 81 3.25 7.56 -3.80
CA GLN A 81 2.32 7.08 -4.82
C GLN A 81 1.06 6.54 -4.16
N VAL A 82 -0.11 6.97 -4.63
CA VAL A 82 -1.39 6.47 -4.11
C VAL A 82 -2.28 6.10 -5.28
N SER A 83 -2.70 4.85 -5.29
CA SER A 83 -3.56 4.28 -6.32
C SER A 83 -4.81 3.66 -5.71
N GLY A 84 -5.89 3.66 -6.47
CA GLY A 84 -7.05 2.83 -6.20
C GLY A 84 -7.20 1.74 -7.25
N PHE A 85 -7.86 0.65 -6.88
CA PHE A 85 -8.11 -0.46 -7.79
C PHE A 85 -9.44 -1.14 -7.48
N GLY A 86 -10.01 -1.81 -8.48
CA GLY A 86 -11.25 -2.58 -8.33
C GLY A 86 -12.52 -1.72 -8.30
N ASP A 87 -12.46 -0.46 -8.73
CA ASP A 87 -13.66 0.36 -8.99
C ASP A 87 -14.34 -0.07 -10.30
N ALA A 88 -15.56 0.42 -10.52
CA ALA A 88 -16.37 0.06 -11.69
C ALA A 88 -15.85 0.64 -13.02
N LYS A 89 -15.08 1.73 -13.00
CA LYS A 89 -14.67 2.47 -14.20
C LYS A 89 -13.27 2.08 -14.69
N THR A 90 -12.38 1.68 -13.79
CA THR A 90 -11.03 1.26 -14.18
C THR A 90 -11.06 -0.16 -14.77
N PRO A 91 -10.35 -0.41 -15.89
CA PRO A 91 -10.19 -1.75 -16.42
C PRO A 91 -9.63 -2.71 -15.38
N GLU A 92 -10.09 -3.97 -15.41
CA GLU A 92 -9.71 -5.01 -14.43
C GLU A 92 -8.20 -5.23 -14.32
N ASN A 93 -7.45 -4.95 -15.38
CA ASN A 93 -6.00 -5.11 -15.43
C ASN A 93 -5.21 -3.83 -15.08
N ALA A 94 -5.88 -2.79 -14.57
CA ALA A 94 -5.30 -1.47 -14.32
C ALA A 94 -5.61 -0.95 -12.90
N VAL A 95 -4.95 0.15 -12.55
CA VAL A 95 -5.20 0.94 -11.34
C VAL A 95 -5.39 2.39 -11.73
N PHE A 96 -6.06 3.19 -10.90
CA PHE A 96 -6.18 4.63 -11.10
C PHE A 96 -5.35 5.38 -10.05
N SER A 97 -4.82 6.55 -10.43
CA SER A 97 -4.02 7.39 -9.53
C SER A 97 -4.90 8.35 -8.75
N PHE A 98 -4.54 8.62 -7.49
CA PHE A 98 -5.14 9.68 -6.70
C PHE A 98 -4.65 11.07 -7.14
N THR A 99 -3.66 11.16 -8.03
CA THR A 99 -3.16 12.42 -8.62
C THR A 99 -3.26 12.36 -10.15
N PRO A 100 -4.49 12.30 -10.73
CA PRO A 100 -4.67 12.04 -12.15
C PRO A 100 -4.06 13.12 -13.07
N GLU A 101 -3.92 14.35 -12.58
CA GLU A 101 -3.30 15.45 -13.32
C GLU A 101 -1.77 15.27 -13.46
N ASN A 102 -1.14 14.60 -12.50
CA ASN A 102 0.28 14.27 -12.55
C ASN A 102 0.56 12.94 -11.82
N PRO A 103 0.25 11.79 -12.45
CA PRO A 103 0.26 10.50 -11.77
C PRO A 103 1.60 10.11 -11.16
N MET A 104 2.72 10.56 -11.74
CA MET A 104 4.06 10.23 -11.25
C MET A 104 4.52 11.14 -10.12
N ALA A 105 3.91 12.30 -9.91
CA ALA A 105 4.31 13.20 -8.83
C ALA A 105 3.88 12.73 -7.44
N GLY A 106 2.87 11.86 -7.35
CA GLY A 106 2.34 11.35 -6.09
C GLY A 106 1.81 12.45 -5.15
N CYS A 107 1.39 12.03 -3.96
CA CYS A 107 1.03 12.91 -2.85
C CYS A 107 2.30 13.37 -2.12
N LYS A 108 2.37 14.64 -1.72
CA LYS A 108 3.53 15.24 -1.06
C LYS A 108 3.61 15.01 0.44
N SER A 109 2.56 14.47 1.02
CA SER A 109 2.49 14.13 2.44
C SER A 109 1.33 13.19 2.72
N PHE A 110 1.36 12.53 3.88
CA PHE A 110 0.20 11.80 4.40
C PHE A 110 -1.06 12.66 4.54
N ASN A 111 -0.91 13.96 4.80
CA ASN A 111 -2.04 14.89 4.83
C ASN A 111 -2.67 15.08 3.44
N GLU A 112 -1.86 15.08 2.39
CA GLU A 112 -2.38 15.12 1.02
C GLU A 112 -3.06 13.81 0.64
N ILE A 113 -2.51 12.65 1.03
CA ILE A 113 -3.19 11.36 0.86
C ILE A 113 -4.57 11.39 1.51
N TRP A 114 -4.64 11.91 2.73
CA TRP A 114 -5.89 12.09 3.47
C TRP A 114 -6.88 12.97 2.72
N GLN A 115 -6.45 14.14 2.24
CA GLN A 115 -7.29 15.07 1.47
C GLN A 115 -7.79 14.43 0.18
N ARG A 116 -6.89 13.82 -0.61
CA ARG A 116 -7.24 13.15 -1.86
C ARG A 116 -8.21 11.99 -1.65
N TYR A 117 -8.06 11.24 -0.56
CA TYR A 117 -9.05 10.23 -0.17
C TYR A 117 -10.43 10.87 0.06
N HIS A 118 -10.52 11.97 0.81
CA HIS A 118 -11.80 12.64 1.08
C HIS A 118 -12.47 13.20 -0.17
N ASP A 119 -11.67 13.75 -1.09
CA ASP A 119 -12.16 14.36 -2.32
C ASP A 119 -12.61 13.30 -3.34
N LEU A 120 -11.83 12.22 -3.49
CA LEU A 120 -12.04 11.22 -4.54
C LEU A 120 -13.01 10.13 -4.14
N THR A 121 -12.90 9.59 -2.91
CA THR A 121 -13.69 8.43 -2.46
C THR A 121 -15.21 8.60 -2.69
N PRO A 122 -15.84 9.75 -2.42
CA PRO A 122 -17.28 9.93 -2.68
C PRO A 122 -17.67 9.86 -4.17
N THR A 123 -16.72 10.04 -5.08
CA THR A 123 -16.94 10.06 -6.53
C THR A 123 -16.71 8.71 -7.20
N ILE A 124 -16.15 7.75 -6.47
CA ILE A 124 -15.76 6.44 -6.97
C ILE A 124 -16.92 5.45 -6.81
N GLU A 125 -17.24 4.77 -7.91
CA GLU A 125 -18.23 3.70 -7.93
C GLU A 125 -17.54 2.36 -7.69
N LEU A 126 -17.99 1.60 -6.69
CA LEU A 126 -17.35 0.35 -6.32
C LEU A 126 -17.52 -0.72 -7.41
N GLY A 127 -16.46 -1.46 -7.72
CA GLY A 127 -16.52 -2.52 -8.74
C GLY A 127 -17.00 -3.85 -8.16
N GLU A 128 -17.85 -4.55 -8.92
CA GLU A 128 -18.49 -5.79 -8.47
C GLU A 128 -17.56 -7.01 -8.43
N LYS A 129 -16.37 -6.90 -9.03
CA LYS A 129 -15.40 -8.00 -9.10
C LYS A 129 -14.59 -8.10 -7.80
N SER A 130 -14.08 -9.30 -7.55
CA SER A 130 -13.17 -9.55 -6.43
C SER A 130 -11.86 -8.75 -6.57
N ALA A 131 -11.24 -8.42 -5.43
CA ALA A 131 -9.98 -7.70 -5.41
C ALA A 131 -8.85 -8.49 -6.09
N ASN A 132 -8.19 -7.88 -7.07
CA ASN A 132 -7.07 -8.45 -7.80
C ASN A 132 -5.80 -7.64 -7.59
N LEU A 133 -4.76 -8.26 -7.02
CA LEU A 133 -3.48 -7.60 -6.77
C LEU A 133 -2.50 -7.62 -7.94
N GLY A 134 -2.74 -8.45 -8.96
CA GLY A 134 -1.90 -8.50 -10.16
C GLY A 134 -1.64 -7.11 -10.76
N PRO A 135 -2.69 -6.32 -11.07
CA PRO A 135 -2.56 -4.95 -11.57
C PRO A 135 -1.79 -4.03 -10.63
N VAL A 136 -2.05 -4.12 -9.33
CA VAL A 136 -1.42 -3.30 -8.29
C VAL A 136 0.09 -3.54 -8.25
N ILE A 137 0.50 -4.81 -8.23
CA ILE A 137 1.91 -5.21 -8.17
C ILE A 137 2.64 -4.85 -9.46
N ARG A 138 1.99 -5.01 -10.62
CA ARG A 138 2.54 -4.58 -11.92
C ARG A 138 2.73 -3.07 -11.97
N HIS A 139 1.75 -2.29 -11.48
CA HIS A 139 1.87 -0.84 -11.42
C HIS A 139 3.01 -0.40 -10.50
N ALA A 140 3.08 -0.93 -9.28
CA ALA A 140 4.16 -0.63 -8.34
C ALA A 140 5.53 -1.00 -8.91
N THR A 141 5.63 -2.11 -9.63
CA THR A 141 6.86 -2.51 -10.34
C THR A 141 7.22 -1.52 -11.46
N ALA A 142 6.24 -0.99 -12.19
CA ALA A 142 6.49 0.04 -13.20
C ALA A 142 7.02 1.34 -12.57
N VAL A 143 6.41 1.80 -11.48
CA VAL A 143 6.90 2.97 -10.72
C VAL A 143 8.33 2.73 -10.20
N ALA A 144 8.59 1.57 -9.61
CA ALA A 144 9.89 1.24 -9.04
C ALA A 144 11.02 1.14 -10.09
N ARG A 145 10.68 1.05 -11.38
CA ARG A 145 11.66 1.11 -12.48
C ARG A 145 12.01 2.53 -12.88
N GLU A 146 11.09 3.48 -12.69
CA GLU A 146 11.31 4.90 -13.02
C GLU A 146 11.99 5.64 -11.87
N VAL A 147 11.66 5.26 -10.63
CA VAL A 147 12.21 5.87 -9.41
C VAL A 147 13.18 4.89 -8.76
N THR A 148 14.46 5.26 -8.69
CA THR A 148 15.47 4.46 -7.99
C THR A 148 15.32 4.61 -6.48
N GLY A 149 15.47 3.52 -5.74
CA GLY A 149 15.42 3.55 -4.29
C GLY A 149 14.76 2.29 -3.72
N PHE A 150 14.69 2.24 -2.41
CA PHE A 150 13.92 1.21 -1.72
C PHE A 150 12.43 1.56 -1.82
N HIS A 151 11.58 0.59 -2.18
CA HIS A 151 10.13 0.81 -2.30
C HIS A 151 9.34 -0.06 -1.33
N MET A 152 8.34 0.55 -0.69
CA MET A 152 7.38 -0.13 0.18
C MET A 152 5.97 0.01 -0.38
N LEU A 153 5.32 -1.11 -0.72
CA LEU A 153 3.94 -1.15 -1.19
C LEU A 153 3.02 -1.59 -0.06
N ILE A 154 2.07 -0.73 0.26
CA ILE A 154 1.09 -0.91 1.31
C ILE A 154 -0.28 -1.02 0.66
N ILE A 155 -0.91 -2.17 0.77
CA ILE A 155 -2.22 -2.43 0.18
C ILE A 155 -3.27 -2.51 1.30
N LEU A 156 -4.30 -1.67 1.18
CA LEU A 156 -5.45 -1.64 2.09
C LEU A 156 -6.59 -2.42 1.44
N LEU A 157 -6.93 -3.57 2.01
CA LEU A 157 -7.98 -4.48 1.54
C LEU A 157 -9.12 -4.56 2.55
N SER A 158 -10.35 -4.64 2.06
CA SER A 158 -11.54 -4.86 2.89
C SER A 158 -11.70 -6.30 3.36
N SER A 159 -11.24 -7.25 2.54
CA SER A 159 -11.45 -8.68 2.74
C SER A 159 -10.24 -9.51 2.34
N HIS A 160 -10.35 -10.83 2.46
CA HIS A 160 -9.32 -11.74 1.95
C HIS A 160 -9.37 -11.81 0.43
N LEU A 161 -8.22 -12.06 -0.21
CA LEU A 161 -8.17 -12.26 -1.65
C LEU A 161 -8.86 -13.58 -2.03
N ALA A 162 -9.64 -13.55 -3.11
CA ALA A 162 -10.20 -14.76 -3.68
C ALA A 162 -9.07 -15.68 -4.20
N ASN A 163 -9.24 -17.00 -4.04
CA ASN A 163 -8.22 -17.99 -4.37
C ASN A 163 -7.75 -17.91 -5.84
N GLU A 164 -8.65 -17.58 -6.76
CA GLU A 164 -8.34 -17.43 -8.19
C GLU A 164 -7.37 -16.27 -8.47
N HIS A 165 -7.45 -15.18 -7.71
CA HIS A 165 -6.55 -14.04 -7.83
C HIS A 165 -5.23 -14.23 -7.07
N LEU A 166 -5.12 -15.22 -6.18
CA LEU A 166 -3.84 -15.57 -5.54
C LEU A 166 -2.82 -16.04 -6.56
N VAL A 167 -3.24 -16.78 -7.59
CA VAL A 167 -2.34 -17.25 -8.66
C VAL A 167 -1.79 -16.07 -9.46
N GLU A 168 -2.66 -15.12 -9.83
CA GLU A 168 -2.22 -13.93 -10.56
C GLU A 168 -1.33 -13.03 -9.70
N ALA A 169 -1.67 -12.82 -8.43
CA ALA A 169 -0.84 -12.07 -7.49
C ALA A 169 0.53 -12.73 -7.31
N ALA A 170 0.57 -14.06 -7.14
CA ALA A 170 1.82 -14.82 -7.04
C ALA A 170 2.65 -14.69 -8.33
N GLN A 171 2.02 -14.80 -9.50
CA GLN A 171 2.69 -14.62 -10.78
C GLN A 171 3.25 -13.20 -10.93
N ALA A 172 2.50 -12.17 -10.55
CA ALA A 172 2.96 -10.79 -10.57
C ALA A 172 4.15 -10.56 -9.62
N ILE A 173 4.16 -11.20 -8.44
CA ILE A 173 5.30 -11.18 -7.51
C ILE A 173 6.51 -11.86 -8.14
N VAL A 174 6.32 -13.03 -8.75
CA VAL A 174 7.39 -13.76 -9.44
C VAL A 174 7.95 -12.93 -10.59
N ASP A 175 7.10 -12.32 -11.40
CA ASP A 175 7.52 -11.49 -12.52
C ASP A 175 8.24 -10.22 -12.06
N ALA A 176 7.75 -9.58 -11.01
CA ALA A 176 8.42 -8.45 -10.38
C ALA A 176 9.81 -8.84 -9.86
N SER A 177 9.95 -10.04 -9.27
CA SER A 177 11.23 -10.55 -8.75
C SER A 177 12.31 -10.77 -9.82
N LYS A 178 11.93 -10.84 -11.10
CA LYS A 178 12.86 -10.92 -12.24
C LYS A 178 13.54 -9.57 -12.49
N PHE A 179 13.00 -8.47 -11.99
CA PHE A 179 13.63 -7.16 -12.11
C PHE A 179 14.63 -6.95 -10.96
N PRO A 180 15.87 -6.53 -11.26
CA PRO A 180 16.94 -6.36 -10.26
C PRO A 180 16.58 -5.39 -9.11
N LEU A 181 15.63 -4.48 -9.37
CA LEU A 181 15.18 -3.41 -8.47
C LEU A 181 13.89 -3.77 -7.68
N CYS A 182 13.19 -4.85 -8.03
CA CYS A 182 11.84 -5.12 -7.54
C CYS A 182 11.71 -6.52 -6.95
N ARG A 183 12.58 -6.90 -6.01
CA ARG A 183 12.37 -8.16 -5.29
C ARG A 183 11.41 -7.90 -4.13
N TRP A 184 10.12 -8.17 -4.35
CA TRP A 184 9.13 -8.18 -3.28
C TRP A 184 9.44 -9.35 -2.32
N THR A 185 10.19 -9.06 -1.27
CA THR A 185 10.57 -10.03 -0.25
C THR A 185 9.87 -9.67 1.04
N ASN A 186 9.26 -10.68 1.68
CA ASN A 186 8.43 -10.56 2.88
C ASN A 186 6.99 -10.09 2.59
N LEU A 187 6.06 -11.04 2.68
CA LEU A 187 4.64 -10.79 2.79
C LEU A 187 4.32 -10.62 4.27
N MET A 188 4.00 -9.39 4.71
CA MET A 188 3.49 -9.19 6.06
C MET A 188 2.01 -8.84 5.98
N VAL A 189 1.16 -9.84 6.24
CA VAL A 189 -0.28 -9.63 6.42
C VAL A 189 -0.48 -9.17 7.86
N LEU A 190 -0.91 -7.92 8.05
CA LEU A 190 -1.34 -7.43 9.34
C LEU A 190 -2.88 -7.41 9.34
N MET A 191 -3.48 -8.37 10.04
CA MET A 191 -4.93 -8.38 10.25
C MET A 191 -5.26 -7.28 11.27
N MET A 192 -5.95 -6.22 10.87
CA MET A 192 -6.47 -5.27 11.84
C MET A 192 -7.69 -5.90 12.53
N PRO A 193 -7.79 -5.90 13.87
CA PRO A 193 -8.68 -6.80 14.60
C PRO A 193 -10.17 -6.75 14.27
N ARG A 194 -10.67 -5.86 13.39
CA ARG A 194 -12.10 -5.75 13.12
C ARG A 194 -12.58 -5.38 11.71
N MET A 195 -11.79 -4.86 10.77
CA MET A 195 -12.39 -4.31 9.53
C MET A 195 -11.54 -4.35 8.26
N LEU A 196 -10.21 -4.15 8.32
CA LEU A 196 -9.36 -4.16 7.12
C LEU A 196 -8.22 -5.16 7.24
N ASN A 197 -7.88 -5.76 6.11
CA ASN A 197 -6.66 -6.51 5.91
C ASN A 197 -5.59 -5.56 5.37
N LEU A 198 -4.52 -5.36 6.13
CA LEU A 198 -3.35 -4.64 5.67
C LEU A 198 -2.35 -5.64 5.09
N LEU A 199 -2.05 -5.50 3.81
CA LEU A 199 -1.00 -6.28 3.16
C LEU A 199 0.21 -5.39 2.90
N LEU A 200 1.31 -5.69 3.58
CA LEU A 200 2.57 -5.04 3.34
C LEU A 200 3.45 -5.92 2.45
N LEU A 201 3.80 -5.37 1.29
CA LEU A 201 4.78 -5.93 0.37
C LEU A 201 5.99 -5.00 0.36
N VAL A 202 7.16 -5.56 0.68
CA VAL A 202 8.41 -4.78 0.77
C VAL A 202 9.32 -5.18 -0.38
N THR A 203 9.80 -4.21 -1.17
CA THR A 203 10.91 -4.48 -2.11
C THR A 203 12.26 -4.26 -1.44
N SER A 204 13.23 -5.11 -1.73
CA SER A 204 14.67 -4.77 -1.69
C SER A 204 15.24 -5.05 -3.10
N ASP A 205 16.24 -4.38 -3.67
CA ASP A 205 17.50 -3.83 -3.15
C ASP A 205 18.06 -2.80 -4.16
N TYR A 206 18.87 -1.86 -3.65
CA TYR A 206 19.54 -0.80 -4.40
C TYR A 206 20.71 -1.38 -5.20
N ARG A 207 20.58 -1.42 -6.53
CA ARG A 207 21.73 -1.56 -7.43
C ARG A 207 21.91 -0.26 -8.19
N ASP A 208 23.07 0.37 -7.97
CA ASP A 208 23.62 1.39 -8.86
C ASP A 208 23.56 0.88 -10.33
N ARG A 209 23.48 1.81 -11.28
CA ARG A 209 23.48 1.57 -12.73
C ARG A 209 24.58 0.60 -13.19
N ASP A 210 25.64 0.44 -12.42
CA ASP A 210 26.77 -0.48 -12.66
C ASP A 210 26.60 -1.90 -12.08
N GLY A 211 25.45 -2.23 -11.48
CA GLY A 211 25.14 -3.59 -10.99
C GLY A 211 25.94 -4.03 -9.76
N ARG A 212 26.70 -3.12 -9.12
CA ARG A 212 27.43 -3.39 -7.89
C ARG A 212 26.47 -3.41 -6.71
N ARG A 213 26.54 -4.47 -5.90
CA ARG A 213 25.90 -4.49 -4.57
C ARG A 213 26.66 -3.53 -3.68
N SER A 214 26.01 -2.45 -3.24
CA SER A 214 26.46 -1.74 -2.05
C SER A 214 26.05 -2.59 -0.84
N LEU A 215 26.87 -3.60 -0.51
CA LEU A 215 26.84 -4.15 0.83
C LEU A 215 27.23 -3.00 1.77
N GLY A 216 26.25 -2.42 2.46
CA GLY A 216 26.53 -1.80 3.74
C GLY A 216 27.29 -2.85 4.54
N GLN A 217 28.56 -2.59 4.81
CA GLN A 217 29.44 -3.52 5.50
C GLN A 217 28.82 -3.83 6.86
N TYR A 218 28.22 -5.02 6.99
CA TYR A 218 28.10 -5.67 8.28
C TYR A 218 29.47 -6.29 8.58
N GLU A 219 30.43 -5.44 8.99
CA GLU A 219 31.58 -5.89 9.77
C GLU A 219 31.26 -5.68 11.25
N GLY A 220 31.12 -6.79 11.98
CA GLY A 220 31.44 -6.86 13.40
C GLY A 220 30.31 -6.65 14.41
N ALA A 221 29.91 -7.75 15.04
CA ALA A 221 29.97 -7.87 16.50
C ALA A 221 30.17 -9.35 16.84
N GLY A 222 31.26 -9.65 17.56
CA GLY A 222 31.55 -10.97 18.10
C GLY A 222 30.75 -11.30 19.34
#